data_AF-A0A932DQW1-F1
#
_entry.id   AF-A0A932DQW1-F1
#
_cell.length_a   1.000
_cell.length_b   1.000
_cell.length_c   1.000
_cell.angle_alpha   90.00
_cell.angle_beta   90.00
_cell.angle_gamma   90.00
#
_symmetry.space_group_name_H-M   'P 1'
#
loop_
_entity.id
_entity.type
_entity.pdbx_description
1 polymer ?
#
loop_
_entity_poly.entity_id
_entity_poly.type
_entity_poly.pdbx_seq_one_letter_code
_entity_poly.pdbx_strand_id
1 'polypeptide(L)'
;MNNTITVNSSTARKDFYDLLNSAYLKNQTVIIKKSGVEWGRLVPPKTSEDKFMSYAGFLTDKQADKMLKLVKSGRKDGSSKKKYLANWK
;
A
#
# COMPACT_ATOMS: atom_id res chain seq x y z
N MET A 1 -6.57 26.91 -10.42
CA MET A 1 -6.50 26.29 -11.76
C MET A 1 -6.41 24.79 -11.58
N ASN A 2 -7.34 24.01 -12.14
CA ASN A 2 -7.35 22.55 -11.99
C ASN A 2 -6.25 21.93 -12.86
N ASN A 3 -5.04 21.79 -12.31
CA ASN A 3 -3.92 21.13 -12.98
C ASN A 3 -4.17 19.61 -13.03
N THR A 4 -5.00 19.18 -13.98
CA THR A 4 -5.30 17.77 -14.21
C THR A 4 -4.64 17.33 -15.50
N ILE A 5 -3.81 16.29 -15.44
CA ILE A 5 -3.21 15.65 -16.61
C ILE A 5 -3.79 14.25 -16.78
N THR A 6 -4.06 13.85 -18.03
CA THR A 6 -4.56 12.52 -18.34
C THR A 6 -3.50 11.75 -19.11
N VAL A 7 -3.19 10.53 -18.67
CA VAL A 7 -2.20 9.66 -19.29
C VAL A 7 -2.77 8.26 -19.52
N ASN A 8 -2.25 7.54 -20.50
CA ASN A 8 -2.60 6.13 -20.67
C ASN A 8 -1.83 5.25 -19.66
N SER A 9 -2.29 4.03 -19.44
CA SER A 9 -1.68 3.10 -18.47
C SER A 9 -0.25 2.70 -18.81
N SER A 10 0.14 2.74 -20.09
CA SER A 10 1.49 2.39 -20.54
C SER A 10 2.49 3.49 -20.16
N THR A 11 2.16 4.74 -20.50
CA THR A 11 2.89 5.95 -20.11
C THR A 11 2.93 6.08 -18.59
N ALA A 12 1.81 5.81 -17.90
CA ALA A 12 1.77 5.84 -16.45
C ALA A 12 2.74 4.85 -15.79
N ARG A 13 2.94 3.67 -16.40
CA ARG A 13 3.90 2.68 -15.90
C ARG A 13 5.34 3.08 -16.18
N LYS A 14 5.61 3.61 -17.36
CA LYS A 14 6.95 4.02 -17.80
C LYS A 14 7.46 5.22 -17.00
N ASP A 15 6.60 6.23 -16.81
CA ASP A 15 6.96 7.53 -16.26
C ASP A 15 6.37 7.72 -14.85
N PHE A 16 6.14 6.62 -14.12
CA PHE A 16 5.40 6.62 -12.86
C PHE A 16 6.00 7.58 -11.82
N TYR A 17 7.33 7.58 -11.69
CA TYR A 17 8.04 8.40 -10.71
C TYR A 17 7.86 9.90 -10.98
N ASP A 18 7.92 10.31 -12.24
CA ASP A 18 7.75 11.71 -12.64
C ASP A 18 6.31 12.18 -12.47
N LEU A 19 5.35 11.30 -12.72
CA LEU A 19 3.93 11.55 -12.45
C LEU A 19 3.65 11.66 -10.96
N LEU A 20 4.32 10.86 -10.12
CA LEU A 20 4.23 10.93 -8.67
C LEU A 20 4.84 12.24 -8.14
N ASN A 21 6.00 12.64 -8.64
CA ASN A 21 6.61 13.94 -8.32
C ASN A 21 5.71 15.10 -8.74
N SER A 22 5.07 14.99 -9.91
CA SER A 22 4.13 16.00 -10.39
C SER A 22 2.87 16.07 -9.51
N ALA A 23 2.39 14.93 -9.03
CA ALA A 23 1.27 14.91 -8.10
C ALA A 23 1.64 15.49 -6.72
N TYR A 24 2.79 15.10 -6.18
CA TYR A 24 3.21 15.46 -4.83
C TYR A 24 3.77 16.89 -4.73
N LEU A 25 4.73 17.25 -5.60
CA LEU A 25 5.42 18.54 -5.51
C LEU A 25 4.68 19.66 -6.25
N LYS A 26 4.00 19.34 -7.36
CA LYS A 26 3.35 20.34 -8.22
C LYS A 26 1.84 20.44 -8.03
N ASN A 27 1.29 19.72 -7.04
CA ASN A 27 -0.15 19.66 -6.75
C ASN A 27 -1.02 19.32 -7.97
N GLN A 28 -0.51 18.47 -8.87
CA GLN A 28 -1.24 18.06 -10.06
C GLN A 28 -2.06 16.79 -9.80
N THR A 29 -3.22 16.69 -10.42
CA THR A 29 -3.99 15.44 -10.42
C THR A 29 -3.70 14.68 -11.71
N VAL A 30 -3.28 13.42 -11.60
CA VAL A 30 -2.99 12.58 -12.77
C VAL A 30 -4.08 11.54 -12.91
N ILE A 31 -4.84 11.57 -14.00
CA ILE A 31 -5.84 10.56 -14.34
C ILE A 31 -5.22 9.53 -15.26
N ILE A 32 -5.23 8.27 -14.84
CA ILE A 32 -4.69 7.14 -15.59
C ILE A 32 -5.84 6.44 -16.30
N LYS A 33 -5.78 6.36 -17.63
CA LYS A 33 -6.77 5.67 -18.47
C LYS A 33 -6.21 4.39 -19.06
N LYS A 34 -7.04 3.34 -19.12
CA LYS A 34 -6.77 2.11 -19.87
C LYS A 34 -7.94 1.86 -20.80
N SER A 35 -7.67 1.74 -22.10
CA SER A 35 -8.71 1.55 -23.13
C SER A 35 -9.84 2.59 -23.07
N GLY A 36 -9.49 3.86 -22.81
CA GLY A 36 -10.45 4.97 -22.72
C GLY A 36 -11.16 5.12 -21.36
N VAL A 37 -11.10 4.10 -20.49
CA VAL A 37 -11.73 4.10 -19.17
C VAL A 37 -10.74 4.58 -18.10
N GLU A 38 -11.20 5.42 -17.17
CA GLU A 38 -10.41 5.81 -15.99
C GLU A 38 -10.17 4.59 -15.10
N TRP A 39 -8.89 4.26 -14.92
CA TRP A 39 -8.46 3.07 -14.17
C TRP A 39 -7.88 3.44 -12.81
N GLY A 40 -7.35 4.66 -12.67
CA GLY A 40 -6.81 5.14 -11.41
C GLY A 40 -6.46 6.62 -11.47
N ARG A 41 -6.16 7.20 -10.31
CA ARG A 41 -5.81 8.61 -10.19
C ARG A 41 -4.72 8.80 -9.14
N LEU A 42 -3.74 9.64 -9.46
CA LEU A 42 -2.79 10.18 -8.48
C LEU A 42 -3.29 11.55 -8.06
N VAL A 43 -3.47 11.74 -6.77
CA VAL A 43 -3.90 13.00 -6.16
C VAL A 43 -2.80 13.53 -5.24
N PRO A 44 -2.63 14.85 -5.14
CA PRO A 44 -1.74 15.41 -4.14
C PRO A 44 -2.20 14.99 -2.74
N PRO A 45 -1.25 14.81 -1.80
CA PRO A 45 -1.60 14.58 -0.40
C PRO A 45 -2.39 15.78 0.10
N LYS A 46 -3.60 15.55 0.63
CA LYS A 46 -4.32 16.58 1.37
C LYS A 46 -3.73 16.64 2.77
N THR A 47 -3.26 17.81 3.19
CA THR A 47 -2.94 18.12 4.59
C THR A 47 -4.21 18.28 5.42
N SER A 48 -5.16 17.34 5.32
CA SER A 48 -6.25 17.25 6.27
C SER A 48 -5.86 16.27 7.36
N GLU A 49 -6.05 16.65 8.62
CA GLU A 49 -5.99 15.75 9.77
C GLU A 49 -6.97 14.59 9.56
N ASP A 50 -6.47 13.49 8.98
CA ASP A 50 -7.27 12.36 8.58
C ASP A 50 -7.66 11.55 9.81
N LYS A 51 -8.93 11.68 10.22
CA LYS A 51 -9.55 10.87 11.30
C LYS A 51 -9.46 9.35 11.03
N PHE A 52 -9.17 8.95 9.80
CA PHE A 52 -8.93 7.55 9.44
C PHE A 52 -7.52 7.08 9.86
N MET A 53 -6.50 7.93 9.69
CA MET A 53 -5.15 7.68 10.19
C MET A 53 -5.08 7.74 11.72
N SER A 54 -5.91 8.56 12.37
CA SER A 54 -6.06 8.50 13.83
C SER A 54 -6.69 7.19 14.30
N TYR A 55 -7.58 6.58 13.50
CA TYR A 55 -8.16 5.25 13.78
C TYR A 55 -7.13 4.12 13.60
N ALA A 56 -6.24 4.23 12.61
CA ALA A 56 -5.11 3.31 12.44
C ALA A 56 -4.06 3.45 13.56
N GLY A 57 -3.85 4.67 14.06
CA GLY A 57 -3.07 4.93 15.30
C GLY A 57 -3.79 4.52 16.59
N PHE A 58 -5.11 4.24 16.53
CA PHE A 58 -5.94 3.76 17.65
C PHE A 58 -5.98 2.24 17.78
N LEU A 59 -5.25 1.49 16.95
CA LEU A 59 -4.85 0.13 17.29
C LEU A 59 -3.78 0.21 18.38
N THR A 60 -4.24 0.57 19.59
CA THR A 60 -3.49 0.68 20.83
C THR A 60 -2.36 -0.34 20.90
N ASP A 61 -1.18 0.07 21.38
CA ASP A 61 0.04 -0.77 21.45
C ASP A 61 -0.20 -2.21 21.93
N LYS A 62 -1.19 -2.41 22.83
CA LYS A 62 -1.67 -3.73 23.29
C LYS A 62 -2.19 -4.66 22.19
N GLN A 63 -2.92 -4.15 21.20
CA GLN A 63 -3.45 -4.95 20.09
C GLN A 63 -2.40 -5.18 19.01
N ALA A 64 -1.53 -4.20 18.76
CA ALA A 64 -0.36 -4.35 17.90
C ALA A 64 0.57 -5.45 18.43
N ASP A 65 0.86 -5.46 19.74
CA ASP A 65 1.65 -6.51 20.39
C ASP A 65 0.98 -7.89 20.35
N LYS A 66 -0.34 -7.94 20.48
CA LYS A 66 -1.12 -9.18 20.39
C LYS A 66 -1.06 -9.74 18.96
N MET A 67 -1.14 -8.88 17.95
CA MET A 67 -1.01 -9.24 16.54
C MET A 67 0.43 -9.66 16.21
N LEU A 68 1.44 -8.98 16.74
CA LEU A 68 2.85 -9.33 16.59
C LEU A 68 3.17 -10.68 17.25
N LYS A 69 2.57 -10.98 18.41
CA LYS A 69 2.67 -12.30 19.07
C LYS A 69 2.03 -13.40 18.24
N LEU A 70 0.84 -13.18 17.67
CA LEU A 70 0.17 -14.16 16.79
C LEU A 70 0.97 -14.45 15.51
N VAL A 71 1.55 -13.41 14.89
CA VAL A 71 2.42 -13.56 13.72
C VAL A 71 3.71 -14.32 14.08
N LYS A 72 4.32 -14.03 15.25
CA LYS A 72 5.50 -14.73 15.73
C LYS A 72 5.22 -16.18 16.10
N SER A 73 4.07 -16.51 16.72
CA SER A 73 3.69 -17.89 17.04
C SER A 73 3.41 -18.70 15.76
N GLY A 74 2.70 -18.13 14.78
CA GLY A 74 2.47 -18.77 13.48
C GLY A 74 3.75 -19.01 12.68
N ARG A 75 4.75 -18.12 12.78
CA ARG A 75 6.08 -18.33 12.19
C ARG A 75 6.90 -19.40 12.91
N LYS A 76 6.74 -19.54 14.23
CA LYS A 76 7.45 -20.57 15.03
C LYS A 76 7.01 -21.98 14.63
N ASP A 77 5.71 -22.16 14.33
CA ASP A 77 5.15 -23.43 13.83
C ASP A 77 5.60 -23.80 12.40
N GLY A 78 6.05 -22.83 11.61
CA GLY A 78 6.65 -23.11 10.30
C GLY A 78 8.04 -23.75 10.36
N SER A 79 8.78 -23.53 11.45
CA SER A 79 10.16 -24.03 11.62
C SER A 79 10.30 -25.15 12.66
N SER A 80 9.29 -25.42 13.49
CA SER A 80 9.33 -26.49 14.50
C SER A 80 8.43 -27.68 14.18
N LYS A 81 8.13 -27.97 12.91
CA LYS A 81 7.78 -29.34 12.51
C LYS A 81 9.01 -30.22 12.70
N LYS A 82 9.17 -30.69 13.94
CA LYS A 82 10.09 -31.75 14.34
C LYS A 82 9.98 -32.92 13.38
N LYS A 83 11.12 -33.54 13.08
CA LYS A 83 11.32 -34.80 12.37
C LYS A 83 10.30 -35.91 12.73
N TYR A 84 9.14 -35.95 12.07
CA TYR A 84 8.28 -37.15 12.04
C TYR A 84 8.16 -37.77 10.63
N LEU A 85 8.88 -37.22 9.64
CA LEU A 85 8.97 -37.80 8.29
C LEU A 85 10.32 -38.50 8.00
N ALA A 86 11.17 -38.70 9.01
CA ALA A 86 12.50 -39.30 8.86
C ALA A 86 12.71 -40.56 9.72
N ASN A 87 11.66 -41.33 9.98
CA ASN A 87 11.75 -42.70 10.48
C ASN A 87 10.78 -43.57 9.67
N TRP A 88 11.23 -43.99 8.49
CA TRP A 88 10.67 -45.17 7.83
C TRP A 88 11.68 -46.28 8.11
N LYS A 89 11.27 -47.24 8.96
CA LYS A 89 11.91 -48.55 9.05
C LYS A 89 11.55 -49.34 7.81
#